data_AF-A0AA38IMB0-F1
#
_entry.id   AF-A0AA38IMB0-F1
#
_cell.length_a   1.000
_cell.length_b   1.000
_cell.length_c   1.000
_cell.angle_alpha   90.00
_cell.angle_beta   90.00
_cell.angle_gamma   90.00
#
_symmetry.space_group_name_H-M   'P 1'
#
loop_
_entity.id
_entity.type
_entity.pdbx_description
1 polymer ?
#
loop_
_entity_poly.entity_id
_entity_poly.type
_entity_poly.pdbx_seq_one_letter_code
_entity_poly.pdbx_strand_id
1 'polypeptide(L)'
;MATEKSELQVLEGNREFTTSLYKVLAETPGNVFFSPISVHVVLSMCYQGAKGTTAEKFASSLKVPTAAAAAEGYSVVMNRLNSIPNVTLLMANKILWRAMNSCQNSATL
;
A
#
# COMPACT_ATOMS: atom_id res chain seq x y z
N MET A 1 -16.03 -1.95 16.09
CA MET A 1 -16.81 -2.73 15.10
C MET A 1 -16.42 -2.41 13.66
N ALA A 2 -16.37 -1.15 13.20
CA ALA A 2 -15.92 -0.84 11.82
C ALA A 2 -14.42 -1.07 11.59
N THR A 3 -13.59 -0.65 12.55
CA THR A 3 -12.11 -0.71 12.50
C THR A 3 -11.56 -2.14 12.42
N GLU A 4 -12.19 -3.08 13.13
CA GLU A 4 -11.83 -4.51 13.14
C GLU A 4 -12.08 -5.17 11.77
N LYS A 5 -13.16 -4.79 11.09
CA LYS A 5 -13.45 -5.27 9.74
C LYS A 5 -12.42 -4.77 8.73
N SER A 6 -12.06 -3.49 8.76
CA SER A 6 -11.06 -2.90 7.85
C SER A 6 -9.67 -3.53 8.08
N GLU A 7 -9.30 -3.82 9.33
CA GLU A 7 -8.07 -4.55 9.65
C GLU A 7 -8.05 -5.95 9.02
N LEU A 8 -9.10 -6.75 9.23
CA LEU A 8 -9.18 -8.11 8.66
C LEU A 8 -9.15 -8.11 7.13
N GLN A 9 -9.78 -7.13 6.48
CA GLN A 9 -9.74 -6.97 5.03
C GLN A 9 -8.31 -6.72 4.52
N VAL A 10 -7.55 -5.88 5.22
CA VAL A 10 -6.16 -5.60 4.85
C VAL A 10 -5.26 -6.81 5.12
N LEU A 11 -5.46 -7.54 6.23
CA LEU A 11 -4.68 -8.74 6.54
C LEU A 11 -4.91 -9.86 5.52
N GLU A 12 -6.16 -10.16 5.19
CA GLU A 12 -6.47 -11.19 4.19
C GLU A 12 -6.02 -10.75 2.80
N GLY A 13 -6.23 -9.48 2.46
CA GLY A 13 -5.77 -8.94 1.19
C GLY A 13 -4.24 -8.97 1.05
N ASN A 14 -3.52 -8.71 2.14
CA ASN A 14 -2.06 -8.85 2.20
C ASN A 14 -1.64 -10.30 1.96
N ARG A 15 -2.30 -11.27 2.60
CA ARG A 15 -2.00 -12.70 2.46
C ARG A 15 -2.17 -13.18 1.01
N GLU A 16 -3.28 -12.85 0.38
CA GLU A 16 -3.57 -13.20 -1.01
C GLU A 16 -2.60 -12.53 -2.00
N PHE A 17 -2.37 -11.23 -1.82
CA PHE A 17 -1.42 -10.47 -2.63
C PHE A 17 -0.01 -11.07 -2.52
N THR A 18 0.46 -11.35 -1.31
CA THR A 18 1.78 -11.92 -1.04
C THR A 18 1.95 -13.28 -1.69
N THR A 19 0.94 -14.14 -1.58
CA THR A 19 0.95 -15.47 -2.20
C THR A 19 1.06 -15.36 -3.71
N SER A 20 0.32 -14.43 -4.31
CA SER A 20 0.34 -14.19 -5.76
C SER A 20 1.68 -13.61 -6.22
N LEU A 21 2.21 -12.63 -5.48
CA LEU A 21 3.50 -12.01 -5.77
C LEU A 21 4.65 -13.02 -5.64
N TYR A 22 4.65 -13.84 -4.58
CA TYR A 22 5.68 -14.86 -4.39
C TYR A 22 5.69 -15.87 -5.53
N LYS A 23 4.52 -16.31 -6.02
CA LYS A 23 4.44 -17.22 -7.18
C LYS A 23 5.17 -16.66 -8.40
N VAL A 24 4.96 -15.37 -8.70
CA VAL A 24 5.62 -14.69 -9.82
C VAL A 24 7.12 -14.55 -9.57
N LEU A 25 7.53 -14.14 -8.37
CA LEU A 25 8.95 -13.97 -8.04
C LEU A 25 9.72 -15.30 -8.04
N ALA A 26 9.07 -16.40 -7.63
CA ALA A 26 9.65 -17.74 -7.55
C ALA A 26 9.78 -18.43 -8.93
N GLU A 27 9.23 -17.86 -10.01
CA GLU A 27 9.48 -18.34 -11.37
C GLU A 27 10.95 -18.20 -11.77
N THR A 28 11.66 -17.23 -11.16
CA THR A 28 13.09 -17.04 -11.39
C THR A 28 13.91 -17.86 -10.38
N PRO A 29 14.85 -18.70 -10.83
CA PRO A 29 15.71 -19.45 -9.93
C PRO A 29 16.58 -18.52 -9.08
N GLY A 30 16.62 -18.75 -7.75
CA GLY A 30 17.46 -17.99 -6.83
C GLY A 30 16.79 -17.76 -5.48
N ASN A 31 17.43 -16.94 -4.64
CA ASN A 31 16.89 -16.55 -3.34
C ASN A 31 15.89 -15.40 -3.52
N VAL A 32 14.65 -15.60 -3.07
CA VAL A 32 13.61 -14.56 -3.07
C VAL A 32 13.49 -13.97 -1.66
N PHE A 33 13.72 -12.66 -1.53
CA PHE A 33 13.56 -11.92 -0.28
C PHE A 33 12.82 -10.61 -0.51
N PHE A 34 11.69 -10.42 0.18
CA PHE A 34 10.89 -9.19 0.11
C PHE A 34 10.07 -9.01 1.39
N SER A 35 9.59 -7.78 1.63
CA SER A 35 8.69 -7.47 2.74
C SER A 35 7.26 -7.29 2.21
N PRO A 36 6.35 -8.26 2.43
CA PRO A 36 5.03 -8.19 1.81
C PRO A 36 4.16 -7.06 2.35
N ILE A 37 4.25 -6.77 3.65
CA ILE A 37 3.55 -5.62 4.27
C ILE A 37 4.04 -4.30 3.67
N SER A 38 5.36 -4.12 3.51
CA SER A 38 5.90 -2.87 2.96
C SER A 38 5.41 -2.60 1.53
N VAL A 39 5.44 -3.63 0.67
CA VAL A 39 4.97 -3.52 -0.72
C VAL A 39 3.47 -3.22 -0.78
N HIS A 40 2.67 -3.90 0.04
CA HIS A 40 1.23 -3.70 0.04
C HIS A 40 0.84 -2.32 0.60
N VAL A 41 1.56 -1.80 1.61
CA VAL A 41 1.35 -0.46 2.16
C VAL A 41 1.65 0.62 1.13
N VAL A 42 2.80 0.57 0.45
CA VAL A 42 3.14 1.60 -0.56
C VAL A 42 2.14 1.61 -1.71
N LEU A 43 1.68 0.44 -2.16
CA LEU A 43 0.65 0.34 -3.18
C LEU A 43 -0.72 0.79 -2.68
N SER A 44 -1.04 0.59 -1.40
CA SER A 44 -2.25 1.13 -0.78
C SER A 44 -2.24 2.66 -0.68
N MET A 45 -1.06 3.27 -0.50
CA MET A 45 -0.91 4.73 -0.63
C MET A 45 -1.13 5.19 -2.08
N CYS A 46 -0.61 4.46 -3.07
CA CYS A 46 -0.88 4.75 -4.48
C CYS A 46 -2.37 4.57 -4.83
N TYR A 47 -3.04 3.57 -4.25
CA TYR A 47 -4.46 3.32 -4.45
C TYR A 47 -5.31 4.51 -3.99
N GLN A 48 -4.95 5.16 -2.88
CA GLN A 48 -5.65 6.37 -2.42
C GLN A 48 -5.56 7.54 -3.40
N GLY A 49 -4.49 7.62 -4.21
CA GLY A 49 -4.34 8.63 -5.27
C GLY A 49 -4.95 8.23 -6.62
N ALA A 50 -5.37 6.98 -6.79
CA ALA A 50 -5.87 6.45 -8.06
C ALA A 50 -7.37 6.73 -8.25
N LYS A 51 -7.82 6.81 -9.51
CA LYS A 51 -9.23 6.97 -9.89
C LYS A 51 -9.61 6.08 -11.07
N GLY A 52 -10.91 5.85 -11.24
CA GLY A 52 -11.48 5.08 -12.34
C GLY A 52 -10.88 3.68 -12.47
N THR A 53 -10.54 3.29 -13.69
CA THR A 53 -9.97 1.97 -14.01
C THR A 53 -8.70 1.64 -13.24
N THR A 54 -7.89 2.65 -12.89
CA THR A 54 -6.66 2.44 -12.12
C THR A 54 -6.99 2.05 -10.67
N ALA A 55 -7.98 2.72 -10.07
CA ALA A 55 -8.47 2.39 -8.74
C ALA A 55 -9.05 0.96 -8.70
N GLU A 56 -9.81 0.57 -9.72
CA GLU A 56 -10.35 -0.79 -9.84
C GLU A 56 -9.25 -1.85 -9.92
N LYS A 57 -8.17 -1.58 -10.68
CA LYS A 57 -7.02 -2.49 -10.73
C LYS A 57 -6.35 -2.61 -9.37
N PHE A 58 -6.11 -1.50 -8.66
CA PHE A 58 -5.57 -1.55 -7.31
C PHE A 58 -6.47 -2.34 -6.36
N ALA A 59 -7.78 -2.13 -6.38
CA ALA A 59 -8.73 -2.89 -5.56
C ALA A 59 -8.59 -4.40 -5.81
N SER A 60 -8.55 -4.79 -7.10
CA SER A 60 -8.46 -6.20 -7.51
C SER A 60 -7.12 -6.87 -7.18
N SER A 61 -6.01 -6.12 -7.27
CA SER A 61 -4.65 -6.61 -7.02
C SER A 61 -4.34 -6.66 -5.53
N LEU A 62 -4.71 -5.61 -4.78
CA LEU A 62 -4.48 -5.53 -3.33
C LEU A 62 -5.49 -6.35 -2.52
N LYS A 63 -6.58 -6.79 -3.16
CA LYS A 63 -7.67 -7.55 -2.53
C LYS A 63 -8.33 -6.78 -1.38
N VAL A 64 -8.37 -5.45 -1.51
CA VAL A 64 -9.03 -4.55 -0.55
C VAL A 64 -10.14 -3.78 -1.28
N PRO A 65 -11.38 -3.80 -0.78
CA PRO A 65 -12.53 -3.30 -1.53
C PRO A 65 -12.50 -1.80 -1.80
N THR A 66 -11.97 -0.99 -0.87
CA THR A 66 -11.91 0.47 -1.02
C THR A 66 -10.58 1.02 -0.51
N ALA A 67 -10.15 2.15 -1.07
CA ALA A 67 -8.95 2.85 -0.62
C ALA A 67 -9.08 3.34 0.84
N ALA A 68 -10.29 3.70 1.27
CA ALA A 68 -10.58 4.06 2.66
C ALA A 68 -10.37 2.87 3.61
N ALA A 69 -10.89 1.68 3.26
CA ALA A 69 -10.67 0.47 4.05
C ALA A 69 -9.18 0.11 4.15
N ALA A 70 -8.42 0.33 3.07
CA ALA A 70 -6.97 0.14 3.08
C ALA A 70 -6.28 1.09 4.07
N ALA A 71 -6.62 2.38 4.07
CA ALA A 71 -6.04 3.37 4.97
C ALA A 71 -6.39 3.10 6.44
N GLU A 72 -7.67 2.82 6.73
CA GLU A 72 -8.14 2.48 8.07
C GLU A 72 -7.50 1.21 8.60
N GLY A 73 -7.51 0.13 7.82
CA GLY A 73 -6.94 -1.15 8.21
C GLY A 73 -5.44 -1.05 8.47
N TYR A 74 -4.68 -0.35 7.62
CA TYR A 74 -3.25 -0.17 7.84
C TYR A 74 -2.91 0.74 9.02
N SER A 75 -3.73 1.73 9.35
CA SER A 75 -3.55 2.52 10.57
C SER A 75 -3.56 1.62 11.81
N VAL A 76 -4.51 0.68 11.88
CA VAL A 76 -4.63 -0.28 12.98
C VAL A 76 -3.43 -1.23 12.99
N VAL A 77 -3.11 -1.84 11.86
CA VAL A 77 -2.00 -2.80 11.74
C VAL A 77 -0.68 -2.14 12.15
N MET A 78 -0.40 -0.92 11.68
CA MET A 78 0.84 -0.21 12.03
C MET A 78 0.90 0.15 13.52
N ASN A 79 -0.22 0.60 14.09
CA ASN A 79 -0.28 0.88 15.52
C ASN A 79 0.01 -0.38 16.35
N ARG A 80 -0.54 -1.54 15.94
CA ARG A 80 -0.28 -2.83 16.60
C ARG A 80 1.17 -3.25 16.46
N LEU A 81 1.76 -3.16 15.26
CA LEU A 81 3.14 -3.53 15.00
C LEU A 81 4.15 -2.68 15.80
N ASN A 82 3.89 -1.37 15.93
CA ASN A 82 4.72 -0.47 16.71
C ASN A 82 4.55 -0.62 18.22
N SER A 83 3.50 -1.31 18.67
CA SER A 83 3.23 -1.55 20.10
C SER A 83 3.84 -2.85 20.63
N ILE A 84 4.52 -3.64 19.77
CA ILE A 84 5.14 -4.91 20.19
C ILE A 84 6.42 -4.61 20.98
N PRO A 85 6.53 -5.05 22.25
CA PRO A 85 7.74 -4.85 23.02
C PRO A 85 8.90 -5.64 22.40
N ASN A 86 10.10 -5.03 22.39
CA ASN A 86 11.34 -5.61 21.85
C ASN A 86 11.38 -5.87 20.34
N VAL A 87 10.45 -5.29 19.56
CA VAL A 87 10.50 -5.33 18.08
C VAL A 87 10.51 -3.90 17.55
N THR A 88 11.58 -3.53 16.84
CA THR A 88 11.66 -2.25 16.13
C THR A 88 11.44 -2.47 14.64
N LEU A 89 10.23 -2.17 14.17
CA LEU A 89 9.86 -2.23 12.76
C LEU A 89 9.98 -0.84 12.13
N LEU A 90 11.10 -0.58 11.45
CA LEU A 90 11.29 0.64 10.66
C LEU A 90 10.78 0.40 9.23
N MET A 91 9.52 0.73 8.97
CA MET A 91 8.98 0.70 7.61
C MET A 91 9.08 2.09 6.98
N ALA A 92 9.89 2.23 5.93
CA ALA A 92 10.07 3.48 5.20
C ALA A 92 9.54 3.35 3.79
N ASN A 93 8.37 3.96 3.52
CA ASN A 93 7.82 4.07 2.18
C ASN A 93 7.98 5.53 1.72
N LYS A 94 8.57 5.76 0.55
CA LYS A 94 8.78 7.10 -0.02
C LYS A 94 8.16 7.18 -1.41
N ILE A 95 7.24 8.13 -1.61
CA ILE A 95 6.70 8.49 -2.93
C ILE A 95 7.37 9.81 -3.33
N LEU A 96 8.06 9.82 -4.46
CA LEU A 96 8.74 10.98 -5.00
C LEU A 96 7.97 11.49 -6.22
N TRP A 97 7.67 12.78 -6.25
CA TRP A 97 7.10 13.44 -7.42
C TRP A 97 8.02 14.57 -7.90
N ARG A 98 7.99 14.82 -9.21
CA ARG A 98 8.70 15.96 -9.79
C ARG A 98 7.89 17.23 -9.54
N ALA A 99 8.50 18.23 -8.91
CA ALA A 99 7.93 19.58 -8.90
C ALA A 99 7.91 20.12 -10.33
N MET A 100 6.72 20.44 -10.84
CA MET A 100 6.58 21.13 -12.13
C MET A 100 6.74 22.64 -11.89
N ASN A 101 7.86 23.21 -12.35
CA ASN A 101 8.02 24.66 -12.41
C ASN A 101 7.26 25.18 -13.63
N SER A 102 5.95 25.37 -13.49
CA SER A 102 5.13 26.04 -14.51
C SER A 102 4.16 27.02 -13.86
N CYS A 103 4.70 28.13 -13.34
CA CYS A 103 3.98 29.38 -13.05
C CYS A 103 4.97 30.55 -13.06
N GLN A 104 5.58 30.84 -14.21
CA GLN A 104 6.11 32.17 -14.51
C GLN A 104 5.83 32.50 -15.99
N ASN A 105 4.57 32.79 -16.31
CA ASN A 105 4.18 33.81 -17.31
C ASN A 105 2.66 33.83 -17.51
N SER A 106 2.00 34.89 -17.04
CA SER A 106 1.21 35.83 -17.86
C SER A 106 0.20 36.58 -16.97
N ALA A 107 0.58 37.78 -16.56
CA ALA A 107 -0.38 38.83 -16.21
C ALA A 107 0.29 40.18 -16.51
N THR A 108 0.35 40.49 -17.79
CA THR A 108 0.57 41.85 -18.29
C THR A 108 -0.46 42.08 -19.37
N LEU A 109 -1.66 42.48 -18.96
CA LEU A 109 -2.61 43.30 -19.70
C LEU A 109 -3.45 44.04 -18.66
#